data_AF-A0AA50W0L9-F1
#
_entry.id   AF-A0AA50W0L9-F1
#
_cell.length_a   1.000
_cell.length_b   1.000
_cell.length_c   1.000
_cell.angle_alpha   90.00
_cell.angle_beta   90.00
_cell.angle_gamma   90.00
#
_symmetry.space_group_name_H-M   'P 1'
#
loop_
_entity.id
_entity.type
_entity.pdbx_description
1 polymer ?
#
loop_
_entity_poly.entity_id
_entity_poly.type
_entity_poly.pdbx_seq_one_letter_code
_entity_poly.pdbx_strand_id
1 'polypeptide(L)'
;KNDSSNIITAEKYFLPFELACQSKASRIVVTALDCLQKLIAYGHLTGNIPDSTTPRKLLIDRIVETICSCFNGPQTDEGVQLQIIKALLTVITSQHVEVHEGTVLLAVRTCYNIYLASKNLINQTTARATLTQMLNVIFTKMENQAL
;
A
#
# COMPACT_ATOMS: atom_id res chain seq x y z
N LYS A 1 14.78 6.16 32.37
CA LYS A 1 13.34 6.09 32.68
C LYS A 1 12.63 5.92 31.34
N ASN A 2 11.94 4.80 31.16
CA ASN A 2 11.34 4.35 29.91
C ASN A 2 10.13 5.21 29.55
N ASP A 3 10.20 5.96 28.45
CA ASP A 3 9.06 6.66 27.81
C ASP A 3 8.17 5.69 27.01
N SER A 4 7.92 4.50 27.56
CA SER A 4 7.11 3.45 26.90
C SER A 4 5.61 3.59 27.18
N SER A 5 5.18 4.64 27.88
CA SER A 5 3.83 4.79 28.43
C SER A 5 2.80 5.43 27.49
N ASN A 6 3.17 5.87 26.27
CA ASN A 6 2.25 6.51 25.33
C ASN A 6 2.48 6.11 23.85
N ILE A 7 2.90 4.88 23.57
CA ILE A 7 2.94 4.41 22.16
C ILE A 7 1.50 4.07 21.74
N ILE A 8 0.82 5.05 21.14
CA ILE A 8 -0.48 4.85 20.49
C ILE A 8 -0.30 3.83 19.37
N THR A 9 -0.92 2.67 19.47
CA THR A 9 -0.87 1.63 18.42
C THR A 9 -1.70 2.07 17.22
N ALA A 10 -1.05 2.59 16.17
CA ALA A 10 -1.72 3.09 14.96
C ALA A 10 -2.61 2.02 14.29
N GLU A 11 -2.24 0.75 14.41
CA GLU A 11 -2.97 -0.41 13.86
C GLU A 11 -4.47 -0.42 14.22
N LYS A 12 -4.82 0.01 15.45
CA LYS A 12 -6.21 0.05 15.92
C LYS A 12 -7.06 1.09 15.20
N TYR A 13 -6.42 2.05 14.54
CA TYR A 13 -7.05 3.17 13.85
C TYR A 13 -7.05 2.98 12.33
N PHE A 14 -6.84 1.76 11.83
CA PHE A 14 -6.91 1.49 10.39
C PHE A 14 -8.33 1.60 9.82
N LEU A 15 -9.36 1.17 10.56
CA LEU A 15 -10.75 1.12 10.07
C LEU A 15 -11.26 2.45 9.46
N PRO A 16 -11.03 3.63 10.05
CA PRO A 16 -11.36 4.91 9.41
C PRO A 16 -10.73 5.11 8.03
N PHE A 17 -9.48 4.69 7.83
CA PHE A 17 -8.81 4.79 6.53
C PHE A 17 -9.41 3.83 5.51
N GLU A 18 -9.77 2.63 5.93
CA GLU A 18 -10.46 1.64 5.09
C GLU A 18 -11.80 2.19 4.60
N LEU A 19 -12.61 2.76 5.49
CA LEU A 19 -13.87 3.42 5.13
C LEU A 19 -13.64 4.64 4.23
N ALA A 20 -12.59 5.42 4.48
CA ALA A 20 -12.24 6.57 3.65
C ALA A 20 -11.83 6.15 2.23
N CYS A 21 -11.13 5.03 2.08
CA CYS A 21 -10.78 4.44 0.78
C CYS A 21 -12.00 3.95 -0.01
N GLN A 22 -13.07 3.54 0.68
CA GLN A 22 -14.34 3.13 0.07
C GLN A 22 -15.27 4.31 -0.28
N SER A 23 -14.87 5.53 0.04
CA SER A 23 -15.67 6.73 -0.23
C SER A 23 -15.83 7.00 -1.73
N LYS A 24 -16.99 7.51 -2.13
CA LYS A 24 -17.23 8.00 -3.50
C LYS A 24 -16.54 9.33 -3.80
N ALA A 25 -16.04 10.03 -2.78
CA ALA A 25 -15.38 11.31 -2.95
C ALA A 25 -13.87 11.13 -3.14
N SER A 26 -13.38 11.33 -4.36
CA SER A 26 -11.96 11.15 -4.71
C SER A 26 -10.99 11.90 -3.79
N ARG A 27 -11.37 13.12 -3.34
CA ARG A 27 -10.55 13.91 -2.41
C ARG A 27 -10.31 13.21 -1.07
N ILE A 28 -11.31 12.49 -0.55
CA ILE A 28 -11.21 11.72 0.69
C ILE A 28 -10.27 10.53 0.47
N VAL A 29 -10.47 9.79 -0.63
CA VAL A 29 -9.65 8.63 -0.99
C VAL A 29 -8.18 9.03 -1.17
N VAL A 30 -7.90 10.12 -1.91
CA VAL A 30 -6.55 10.68 -2.09
C VAL A 30 -5.88 10.96 -0.74
N THR A 31 -6.60 11.61 0.18
CA THR A 31 -6.08 11.96 1.49
C THR A 31 -5.78 10.71 2.32
N ALA A 32 -6.70 9.73 2.32
CA ALA A 32 -6.52 8.48 3.05
C ALA A 32 -5.30 7.69 2.55
N LEU A 33 -5.16 7.54 1.24
CA LEU A 33 -4.02 6.83 0.63
C LEU A 33 -2.69 7.53 0.91
N ASP A 34 -2.65 8.86 0.84
CA ASP A 34 -1.44 9.65 1.14
C ASP A 34 -1.06 9.54 2.63
N CYS A 35 -2.03 9.52 3.54
CA CYS A 35 -1.80 9.28 4.96
C CYS A 35 -1.28 7.86 5.23
N LEU A 36 -1.89 6.83 4.63
CA LEU A 36 -1.43 5.44 4.76
C LEU A 36 0.01 5.31 4.27
N GLN A 37 0.34 5.90 3.11
CA GLN A 37 1.69 5.92 2.58
C GLN A 37 2.69 6.50 3.60
N LYS A 38 2.39 7.65 4.19
CA LYS A 38 3.27 8.29 5.18
C LYS A 38 3.41 7.48 6.46
N LEU A 39 2.32 6.95 7.00
CA LEU A 39 2.35 6.16 8.23
C LEU A 39 3.21 4.91 8.07
N ILE A 40 3.15 4.26 6.91
CA ILE A 40 3.96 3.08 6.61
C ILE A 40 5.43 3.48 6.37
N ALA A 41 5.68 4.58 5.64
CA ALA A 41 7.02 5.07 5.36
C ALA A 41 7.80 5.43 6.64
N TYR A 42 7.11 6.01 7.64
CA TYR A 42 7.72 6.38 8.92
C TYR A 42 7.71 5.24 9.96
N GLY A 43 7.24 4.04 9.59
CA GLY A 43 7.18 2.89 10.49
C GLY A 43 6.17 3.02 11.63
N HIS A 44 5.21 3.96 11.52
CA HIS A 44 4.13 4.12 12.50
C HIS A 44 3.02 3.08 12.31
N LEU A 45 2.82 2.59 11.08
CA LEU A 45 1.88 1.53 10.73
C LEU A 45 2.66 0.40 10.06
N THR A 46 2.92 -0.67 10.80
CA THR A 46 3.68 -1.83 10.30
C THR A 46 2.78 -2.98 9.88
N GLY A 47 1.58 -3.08 10.46
CA GLY A 47 0.62 -4.13 10.18
C GLY A 47 1.05 -5.52 10.66
N ASN A 48 2.05 -5.62 11.55
CA ASN A 48 2.61 -6.88 12.06
C ASN A 48 1.72 -7.58 13.12
N ILE A 49 0.42 -7.26 13.13
CA ILE A 49 -0.57 -7.92 13.98
C ILE A 49 -1.46 -8.82 13.11
N PRO A 50 -1.97 -9.95 13.64
CA PRO A 50 -2.94 -10.77 12.93
C PRO A 50 -4.17 -9.94 12.53
N ASP A 51 -4.65 -10.11 11.30
CA ASP A 51 -5.87 -9.45 10.88
C ASP A 51 -7.09 -10.01 11.63
N SER A 52 -7.98 -9.11 12.04
CA SER A 52 -9.20 -9.42 12.77
C SER A 52 -10.21 -10.28 11.99
N THR A 53 -10.19 -10.24 10.65
CA THR A 53 -11.12 -11.00 9.80
C THR A 53 -10.51 -12.31 9.31
N THR A 54 -9.19 -12.33 9.09
CA THR A 54 -8.45 -13.48 8.59
C THR A 54 -7.20 -13.72 9.41
N PRO A 55 -7.26 -14.55 10.48
CA PRO A 55 -6.15 -14.74 11.41
C PRO A 55 -4.86 -15.33 10.79
N ARG A 56 -4.94 -15.86 9.57
CA ARG A 56 -3.79 -16.40 8.81
C ARG A 56 -3.00 -15.32 8.05
N LYS A 57 -3.52 -14.09 7.98
CA LYS A 57 -2.89 -12.94 7.33
C LYS A 57 -2.57 -11.86 8.36
N LEU A 58 -1.62 -11.01 8.02
CA LEU A 58 -1.29 -9.84 8.82
C LEU A 58 -2.15 -8.65 8.40
N LEU A 59 -2.30 -7.66 9.27
CA LEU A 59 -3.07 -6.44 8.98
C LEU A 59 -2.48 -5.68 7.78
N ILE A 60 -1.16 -5.75 7.55
CA ILE A 60 -0.54 -5.17 6.37
C ILE A 60 -1.12 -5.72 5.07
N ASP A 61 -1.52 -6.99 5.04
CA ASP A 61 -2.11 -7.59 3.84
C ASP A 61 -3.45 -6.94 3.51
N ARG A 62 -4.30 -6.74 4.53
CA ARG A 62 -5.58 -6.04 4.39
C ARG A 62 -5.39 -4.57 4.01
N ILE A 63 -4.36 -3.91 4.53
CA ILE A 63 -4.02 -2.53 4.16
C ILE A 63 -3.70 -2.47 2.65
N VAL A 64 -2.86 -3.38 2.14
CA VAL A 64 -2.52 -3.43 0.71
C VAL A 64 -3.73 -3.78 -0.15
N GLU A 65 -4.55 -4.75 0.26
CA GLU A 65 -5.79 -5.11 -0.43
C GLU A 65 -6.74 -3.90 -0.52
N THR A 66 -6.86 -3.13 0.56
CA THR A 66 -7.65 -1.88 0.59
C THR A 66 -7.10 -0.84 -0.37
N ILE A 67 -5.78 -0.60 -0.37
CA ILE A 67 -5.13 0.32 -1.31
C ILE A 67 -5.40 -0.11 -2.76
N CYS A 68 -5.26 -1.40 -3.06
CA CYS A 68 -5.47 -1.93 -4.41
C CYS A 68 -6.94 -1.80 -4.86
N SER A 69 -7.89 -1.99 -3.95
CA SER A 69 -9.33 -1.87 -4.22
C SER A 69 -9.79 -0.46 -4.62
N CYS A 70 -8.97 0.57 -4.36
CA CYS A 70 -9.24 1.93 -4.78
C CYS A 70 -9.19 2.12 -6.31
N PHE A 71 -8.52 1.20 -7.03
CA PHE A 71 -8.47 1.21 -8.48
C PHE A 71 -9.59 0.36 -9.09
N ASN A 72 -10.52 1.02 -9.79
CA ASN A 72 -11.69 0.38 -10.40
C ASN A 72 -11.69 0.45 -11.94
N GLY A 73 -10.54 0.73 -12.56
CA GLY A 73 -10.39 0.88 -14.01
C GLY A 73 -10.09 2.31 -14.47
N PRO A 74 -10.10 2.57 -15.79
CA PRO A 74 -9.67 3.84 -16.40
C PRO A 74 -10.41 5.10 -15.90
N GLN A 75 -11.63 4.92 -15.36
CA GLN A 75 -12.48 5.98 -14.82
C GLN A 75 -12.12 6.40 -13.39
N THR A 76 -11.21 5.67 -12.73
CA THR A 76 -10.70 6.05 -11.41
C THR A 76 -10.03 7.42 -11.51
N ASP A 77 -10.28 8.29 -10.54
CA ASP A 77 -9.68 9.63 -10.47
C ASP A 77 -8.14 9.58 -10.58
N GLU A 78 -7.56 10.48 -11.38
CA GLU A 78 -6.12 10.47 -11.66
C GLU A 78 -5.27 10.72 -10.41
N GLY A 79 -5.76 11.52 -9.46
CA GLY A 79 -5.11 11.74 -8.18
C GLY A 79 -5.14 10.51 -7.30
N VAL A 80 -6.26 9.77 -7.30
CA VAL A 80 -6.37 8.47 -6.61
C VAL A 80 -5.39 7.48 -7.22
N GLN A 81 -5.35 7.34 -8.54
CA GLN A 81 -4.40 6.46 -9.22
C GLN A 81 -2.95 6.74 -8.81
N LEU A 82 -2.54 8.02 -8.80
CA LEU A 82 -1.19 8.42 -8.40
C LEU A 82 -0.89 8.02 -6.95
N GLN A 83 -1.85 8.20 -6.04
CA GLN A 83 -1.65 7.83 -4.63
C GLN A 83 -1.60 6.32 -4.41
N ILE A 84 -2.35 5.54 -5.19
CA ILE A 84 -2.21 4.07 -5.17
C ILE A 84 -0.79 3.68 -5.56
N ILE A 85 -0.25 4.22 -6.67
CA ILE A 85 1.12 3.92 -7.13
C ILE A 85 2.14 4.22 -6.03
N LYS A 86 2.06 5.41 -5.42
CA LYS A 86 2.99 5.85 -4.35
C LYS A 86 2.89 4.97 -3.10
N ALA A 87 1.67 4.65 -2.66
CA ALA A 87 1.44 3.84 -1.48
C ALA A 87 1.96 2.41 -1.67
N LEU A 88 1.66 1.77 -2.81
CA LEU A 88 2.15 0.43 -3.12
C LEU A 88 3.67 0.38 -3.21
N LEU A 89 4.31 1.37 -3.86
CA LEU A 89 5.77 1.45 -3.88
C LEU A 89 6.35 1.48 -2.47
N THR A 90 5.78 2.33 -1.60
CA THR A 90 6.23 2.49 -0.22
C THR A 90 6.10 1.19 0.57
N VAL A 91 4.97 0.49 0.45
CA VAL A 91 4.75 -0.77 1.16
C VAL A 91 5.77 -1.83 0.74
N ILE A 92 5.94 -2.04 -0.58
CA ILE A 92 6.83 -3.09 -1.09
C ILE A 92 8.30 -2.80 -0.77
N THR A 93 8.69 -1.54 -0.83
CA THR A 93 10.09 -1.12 -0.59
C THR A 93 10.42 -0.90 0.88
N SER A 94 9.42 -0.87 1.77
CA SER A 94 9.62 -0.68 3.20
C SER A 94 10.43 -1.82 3.82
N GLN A 95 11.28 -1.46 4.79
CA GLN A 95 12.02 -2.38 5.64
C GLN A 95 11.29 -2.67 6.96
N HIS A 96 10.17 -2.00 7.21
CA HIS A 96 9.42 -2.10 8.46
C HIS A 96 8.26 -3.11 8.41
N VAL A 97 7.94 -3.63 7.22
CA VAL A 97 6.77 -4.47 6.97
C VAL A 97 7.14 -5.72 6.18
N GLU A 98 6.47 -6.83 6.50
CA GLU A 98 6.56 -8.08 5.79
C GLU A 98 5.20 -8.41 5.17
N VAL A 99 5.15 -8.46 3.84
CA VAL A 99 3.91 -8.61 3.08
C VAL A 99 3.83 -10.04 2.55
N HIS A 100 2.66 -10.67 2.66
CA HIS A 100 2.47 -12.02 2.16
C HIS A 100 2.64 -12.07 0.63
N GLU A 101 3.23 -13.16 0.12
CA GLU A 101 3.58 -13.31 -1.30
C GLU A 101 2.40 -13.07 -2.25
N GLY A 102 1.22 -13.62 -1.93
CA GLY A 102 0.00 -13.39 -2.70
C GLY A 102 -0.41 -11.91 -2.76
N THR A 103 -0.18 -11.17 -1.68
CA THR A 103 -0.47 -9.74 -1.58
C THR A 103 0.55 -8.90 -2.35
N VAL A 104 1.82 -9.33 -2.39
CA VAL A 104 2.85 -8.71 -3.25
C VAL A 104 2.44 -8.78 -4.72
N LEU A 105 1.98 -9.95 -5.18
CA LEU A 105 1.50 -10.11 -6.56
C LEU A 105 0.29 -9.21 -6.87
N LEU A 106 -0.63 -9.05 -5.92
CA LEU A 106 -1.76 -8.14 -6.06
C LEU A 106 -1.31 -6.68 -6.23
N ALA A 107 -0.33 -6.23 -5.44
CA ALA A 107 0.23 -4.88 -5.56
C ALA A 107 0.87 -4.64 -6.93
N VAL A 108 1.73 -5.57 -7.38
CA VAL A 108 2.38 -5.49 -8.70
C VAL A 108 1.35 -5.48 -9.82
N ARG A 109 0.37 -6.38 -9.78
CA ARG A 109 -0.73 -6.43 -10.76
C ARG A 109 -1.52 -5.14 -10.80
N THR A 110 -1.84 -4.56 -9.65
CA THR A 110 -2.62 -3.31 -9.59
C THR A 110 -1.84 -2.14 -10.20
N CYS A 111 -0.55 -2.01 -9.89
CA CYS A 111 0.29 -0.98 -10.48
C CYS A 111 0.43 -1.16 -12.01
N TYR A 112 0.52 -2.40 -12.49
CA TYR A 112 0.53 -2.71 -13.92
C TYR A 112 -0.80 -2.38 -14.61
N ASN A 113 -1.92 -2.67 -13.96
CA ASN A 113 -3.23 -2.29 -14.47
C ASN A 113 -3.37 -0.76 -14.58
N ILE A 114 -2.87 0.01 -13.60
CA ILE A 114 -2.85 1.48 -13.68
C ILE A 114 -1.97 1.95 -14.84
N TYR A 115 -0.78 1.36 -15.02
CA TYR A 115 0.09 1.67 -16.16
C TYR A 115 -0.61 1.48 -17.51
N LEU A 116 -1.34 0.38 -17.70
CA LEU A 116 -2.04 0.11 -18.97
C LEU A 116 -3.30 0.96 -19.17
N ALA A 117 -4.04 1.23 -18.10
CA ALA A 117 -5.39 1.80 -18.18
C ALA A 117 -5.43 3.33 -17.98
N SER A 118 -4.43 3.92 -17.32
CA SER A 118 -4.39 5.35 -17.07
C SER A 118 -4.38 6.13 -18.37
N LYS A 119 -5.15 7.22 -18.45
CA LYS A 119 -5.09 8.18 -19.57
C LYS A 119 -4.09 9.31 -19.32
N ASN A 120 -3.58 9.42 -18.09
CA ASN A 120 -2.61 10.42 -17.68
C ASN A 120 -1.19 9.88 -17.86
N LEU A 121 -0.39 10.58 -18.68
CA LEU A 121 0.99 10.20 -19.00
C LEU A 121 1.92 10.22 -17.78
N ILE A 122 1.70 11.13 -16.83
CA ILE A 122 2.47 11.19 -15.58
C ILE A 122 2.21 9.92 -14.77
N ASN A 123 0.94 9.51 -14.64
CA ASN A 123 0.60 8.27 -13.94
C ASN A 123 1.15 7.03 -14.64
N GLN A 124 1.10 6.96 -15.98
CA GLN A 124 1.70 5.85 -16.73
C GLN A 124 3.21 5.76 -16.50
N THR A 125 3.93 6.86 -16.67
CA THR A 125 5.40 6.90 -16.50
C THR A 125 5.80 6.60 -15.05
N THR A 126 5.07 7.14 -14.08
CA THR A 126 5.28 6.87 -12.64
C THR A 126 5.00 5.41 -12.29
N ALA A 127 3.91 4.83 -12.79
CA ALA A 127 3.59 3.41 -12.60
C ALA A 127 4.67 2.50 -13.21
N ARG A 128 5.16 2.84 -14.41
CA ARG A 128 6.24 2.09 -15.07
C ARG A 128 7.52 2.09 -14.23
N ALA A 129 7.97 3.25 -13.75
CA ALA A 129 9.14 3.35 -12.88
C ALA A 129 8.94 2.58 -11.58
N THR A 130 7.75 2.70 -10.98
CA THR A 130 7.37 2.02 -9.75
C THR A 130 7.39 0.50 -9.89
N LEU A 131 6.89 -0.05 -11.00
CA LEU A 131 6.94 -1.49 -11.28
C LEU A 131 8.38 -2.01 -11.32
N THR A 132 9.27 -1.32 -12.04
CA THR A 132 10.69 -1.69 -12.09
C THR A 132 11.29 -1.69 -10.69
N GLN A 133 11.04 -0.65 -9.90
CA GLN A 133 11.58 -0.55 -8.55
C GLN A 133 11.03 -1.62 -7.60
N MET A 134 9.72 -1.88 -7.62
CA MET A 134 9.09 -2.93 -6.81
C MET A 134 9.68 -4.30 -7.14
N LEU A 135 9.78 -4.65 -8.42
CA LEU A 135 10.32 -5.95 -8.84
C LEU A 135 11.78 -6.11 -8.41
N ASN A 136 12.62 -5.10 -8.62
CA ASN A 136 14.01 -5.15 -8.19
C ASN A 136 14.12 -5.42 -6.69
N VAL A 137 13.35 -4.70 -5.86
CA VAL A 137 13.39 -4.90 -4.40
C VAL A 137 12.87 -6.29 -3.99
N ILE A 138 11.80 -6.77 -4.62
CA ILE A 138 11.26 -8.11 -4.35
C ILE A 138 12.33 -9.18 -4.64
N PHE A 139 12.94 -9.14 -5.83
CA PHE A 139 13.96 -10.13 -6.21
C PHE A 139 15.21 -10.04 -5.33
N THR A 140 15.67 -8.83 -4.98
CA THR A 140 16.79 -8.68 -4.03
C THR A 140 16.45 -9.25 -2.65
N LYS A 141 15.23 -9.03 -2.15
CA LYS A 141 14.79 -9.62 -0.86
C LYS A 141 14.74 -11.15 -0.93
N MET A 142 14.24 -11.71 -2.03
CA MET A 142 14.20 -13.17 -2.23
C MET A 142 15.60 -13.79 -2.32
N GLU A 143 16.53 -13.16 -3.04
CA GLU A 143 17.92 -13.60 -3.13
C GLU A 143 18.59 -13.61 -1.76
N ASN A 144 18.42 -12.54 -0.97
CA ASN A 144 18.96 -12.45 0.39
C ASN A 144 18.38 -13.48 1.36
N GLN A 145 17.17 -13.99 1.13
CA GLN A 145 16.56 -15.04 1.94
C GLN A 145 17.00 -16.45 1.54
N ALA A 146 17.49 -16.62 0.31
CA ALA A 146 17.96 -17.90 -0.22
C ALA A 146 19.43 -18.20 0.13
N LEU A 147 20.20 -17.17 0.54
CA LEU A 147 21.59 -17.26 1.01
C LEU A 147 21.65 -17.52 2.51
#